data_AF-A0A2M7H5R3-F1
#
_entry.id   AF-A0A2M7H5R3-F1
#
_cell.length_a   1.000
_cell.length_b   1.000
_cell.length_c   1.000
_cell.angle_alpha   90.00
_cell.angle_beta   90.00
_cell.angle_gamma   90.00
#
_symmetry.space_group_name_H-M   'P 1'
#
loop_
_entity.id
_entity.type
_entity.pdbx_description
1 polymer ?
#
loop_
_entity_poly.entity_id
_entity_poly.type
_entity_poly.pdbx_seq_one_letter_code
_entity_poly.pdbx_strand_id
1 'polypeptide(L)' 'CLLTNNSYAEAVLNAVNLGGDTDTTGAVTGGLAGIYYGYENIPKDWVEQIARKEDITELAIRLNKKFYGNIL' A
#
# COMPACT_ATOMS: atom_id res chain seq x y z
N CYS A 1 10.27 -10.45 1.56
CA CYS A 1 9.01 -10.20 0.85
C CYS A 1 9.12 -9.06 -0.16
N LEU A 2 9.47 -7.82 0.19
CA LEU A 2 9.58 -6.74 -0.80
C LEU A 2 10.76 -6.89 -1.78
N LEU A 3 12.01 -6.94 -1.28
CA LEU A 3 13.24 -6.93 -2.10
C LEU A 3 13.51 -8.24 -2.88
N THR A 4 12.57 -9.17 -2.84
CA THR A 4 12.67 -10.52 -3.41
C THR A 4 11.55 -10.80 -4.40
N ASN A 5 10.72 -9.81 -4.74
CA ASN A 5 9.58 -9.94 -5.64
C ASN A 5 9.54 -8.76 -6.63
N ASN A 6 8.75 -8.90 -7.70
CA ASN A 6 8.74 -7.93 -8.81
C ASN A 6 7.41 -7.19 -8.94
N SER A 7 6.43 -7.46 -8.07
CA SER A 7 5.15 -6.78 -8.04
C SER A 7 4.63 -6.56 -6.63
N TYR A 8 3.73 -5.58 -6.47
CA TYR A 8 3.03 -5.33 -5.22
C TYR A 8 2.33 -6.58 -4.70
N ALA A 9 1.56 -7.24 -5.58
CA ALA A 9 0.76 -8.40 -5.22
C ALA A 9 1.64 -9.57 -4.72
N GLU A 10 2.72 -9.90 -5.44
CA GLU A 10 3.66 -10.93 -5.01
C GLU A 10 4.33 -10.61 -3.67
N ALA A 11 4.77 -9.37 -3.48
CA ALA A 11 5.43 -8.94 -2.25
C ALA A 11 4.49 -9.06 -1.03
N VAL A 12 3.25 -8.59 -1.16
CA VAL A 12 2.25 -8.61 -0.08
C VAL A 12 1.73 -10.03 0.18
N LEU A 13 1.42 -10.80 -0.86
CA LEU A 13 1.00 -12.20 -0.70
C LEU A 13 2.08 -13.03 -0.02
N ASN A 14 3.35 -12.84 -0.40
CA ASN A 14 4.44 -13.52 0.27
C ASN A 14 4.56 -13.08 1.75
N ALA A 15 4.36 -11.81 2.07
CA ALA A 15 4.37 -11.34 3.46
C ALA A 15 3.28 -11.97 4.32
N VAL A 16 2.04 -12.04 3.84
CA VAL A 16 0.93 -12.63 4.62
C VAL A 16 1.03 -14.16 4.68
N ASN A 17 1.52 -14.81 3.63
CA ASN A 17 1.65 -16.27 3.59
C ASN A 17 2.85 -16.81 4.38
N LEU A 18 3.75 -15.96 4.89
CA LEU A 18 4.80 -16.39 5.84
C LEU A 18 4.23 -16.87 7.18
N GLY A 19 2.99 -16.50 7.50
CA GLY A 19 2.34 -16.83 8.78
C GLY A 19 2.86 -15.98 9.95
N GLY A 20 2.41 -16.33 11.17
CA GLY A 20 2.73 -15.57 12.38
C GLY A 20 1.91 -14.29 12.49
N ASP A 21 2.59 -13.16 12.66
CA ASP A 21 2.00 -11.81 12.74
C ASP A 21 1.79 -11.25 11.33
N THR A 22 0.80 -11.82 10.64
CA THR A 22 0.58 -11.62 9.21
C THR A 22 0.01 -10.23 8.90
N ASP A 23 -0.82 -9.67 9.78
CA ASP A 23 -1.41 -8.34 9.61
C ASP A 23 -0.35 -7.25 9.75
N THR A 24 0.52 -7.33 10.77
CA THR A 24 1.62 -6.37 10.93
C THR A 24 2.64 -6.48 9.78
N THR A 25 3.04 -7.71 9.43
CA THR A 25 4.02 -7.94 8.35
C THR A 25 3.46 -7.54 6.98
N GLY A 26 2.18 -7.82 6.74
CA GLY A 26 1.45 -7.40 5.55
C GLY A 26 1.31 -5.88 5.46
N ALA A 27 1.00 -5.20 6.57
CA ALA A 27 0.87 -3.74 6.61
C ALA A 27 2.21 -3.04 6.32
N VAL A 28 3.31 -3.47 6.98
CA VAL A 28 4.64 -2.89 6.74
C VAL A 28 5.11 -3.16 5.31
N THR A 29 4.97 -4.41 4.83
CA THR A 29 5.36 -4.77 3.46
C THR A 29 4.53 -4.01 2.44
N GLY A 30 3.20 -3.93 2.62
CA GLY A 30 2.28 -3.25 1.73
C GLY A 30 2.52 -1.74 1.66
N GLY A 31 2.83 -1.09 2.79
CA GLY A 31 3.18 0.34 2.79
C GLY A 31 4.43 0.63 1.97
N LEU A 32 5.50 -0.15 2.17
CA LEU A 32 6.76 0.00 1.43
C LEU A 32 6.61 -0.38 -0.04
N ALA A 33 5.89 -1.46 -0.33
CA ALA A 33 5.59 -1.91 -1.69
C ALA A 33 4.76 -0.87 -2.47
N GLY A 34 3.81 -0.20 -1.81
CA GLY A 34 3.00 0.86 -2.41
C GLY A 34 3.82 2.08 -2.82
N ILE A 35 4.85 2.43 -2.04
CA ILE A 35 5.81 3.49 -2.40
C ILE A 35 6.70 3.04 -3.58
N TYR A 36 7.18 1.80 -3.56
CA TYR A 36 8.15 1.29 -4.53
C TYR A 36 7.54 0.98 -5.90
N TYR A 37 6.41 0.26 -5.94
CA TYR A 37 5.74 -0.11 -7.19
C TYR A 37 4.70 0.93 -7.64
N GLY A 38 4.30 1.87 -6.78
CA GLY A 38 3.29 2.87 -7.08
C GLY A 38 1.85 2.36 -6.91
N TYR A 39 0.95 3.29 -6.60
CA TYR A 39 -0.46 3.01 -6.29
C TYR A 39 -1.22 2.34 -7.46
N GLU A 40 -0.91 2.74 -8.69
CA GLU A 40 -1.55 2.20 -9.91
C GLU A 40 -1.30 0.69 -10.11
N ASN A 41 -0.27 0.14 -9.45
CA ASN A 41 0.11 -1.27 -9.52
C ASN A 41 -0.47 -2.12 -8.37
N ILE A 42 -1.30 -1.54 -7.51
CA ILE A 42 -2.04 -2.28 -6.48
C ILE A 42 -3.29 -2.90 -7.13
N PRO A 43 -3.60 -4.20 -6.89
CA PRO A 43 -4.83 -4.80 -7.40
C PRO A 43 -6.07 -3.99 -6.99
N LYS A 44 -6.86 -3.54 -7.98
CA LYS A 44 -7.99 -2.63 -7.75
C LYS A 44 -9.05 -3.24 -6.85
N ASP A 45 -9.31 -4.52 -7.02
CA ASP A 45 -10.20 -5.32 -6.20
C ASP A 45 -9.78 -5.32 -4.73
N TRP A 46 -8.47 -5.33 -4.42
CA TRP A 46 -8.00 -5.24 -3.03
C TRP A 46 -8.27 -3.87 -2.43
N VAL A 47 -8.01 -2.81 -3.21
CA VAL A 47 -8.26 -1.42 -2.78
C VAL A 47 -9.75 -1.19 -2.52
N GLU A 48 -10.62 -1.74 -3.37
CA GLU A 48 -12.07 -1.62 -3.25
C GLU A 48 -12.65 -2.25 -1.98
N GLN A 49 -11.95 -3.23 -1.38
CA GLN A 49 -12.35 -3.86 -0.11
C GLN A 49 -11.90 -3.09 1.13
N ILE A 50 -11.08 -2.03 1.00
CA ILE A 50 -10.54 -1.30 2.15
C ILE A 50 -11.64 -0.55 2.89
N ALA A 51 -11.78 -0.84 4.18
CA ALA A 51 -12.65 -0.06 5.06
C ALA A 51 -12.18 1.40 5.14
N ARG A 52 -13.11 2.34 4.95
CA ARG A 52 -12.84 3.80 4.98
C ARG A 52 -11.78 4.23 3.96
N LYS A 53 -11.71 3.55 2.80
CA LYS A 53 -10.80 3.90 1.70
C LYS A 53 -10.84 5.38 1.37
N GLU A 54 -12.03 5.98 1.26
CA GLU A 54 -12.22 7.39 0.94
C GLU A 54 -11.55 8.31 1.99
N ASP A 55 -11.70 8.03 3.28
CA ASP A 55 -11.07 8.80 4.36
C ASP A 55 -9.54 8.70 4.30
N ILE A 56 -9.01 7.50 4.04
CA ILE A 56 -7.56 7.25 3.93
C ILE A 56 -7.00 8.02 2.74
N THR A 57 -7.69 7.99 1.59
CA THR A 57 -7.30 8.73 0.39
C THR A 57 -7.33 10.24 0.65
N GLU A 58 -8.36 10.76 1.31
CA GLU A 58 -8.43 12.18 1.66
C GLU A 58 -7.28 12.59 2.59
N LEU A 59 -6.97 11.77 3.60
CA LEU A 59 -5.83 12.00 4.49
C LEU A 59 -4.50 12.03 3.73
N ALA A 60 -4.29 11.12 2.78
CA ALA A 60 -3.09 11.09 1.94
C ALA A 60 -2.98 12.35 1.06
N ILE A 61 -4.08 12.80 0.46
CA ILE A 61 -4.14 14.05 -0.33
C ILE A 61 -3.82 15.26 0.54
N ARG A 62 -4.42 15.35 1.74
CA ARG A 62 -4.13 16.44 2.70
C ARG A 62 -2.68 16.46 3.14
N LEU A 63 -2.09 15.28 3.37
CA LEU A 63 -0.68 15.13 3.71
C LEU A 63 0.20 15.64 2.57
N ASN A 64 -0.05 15.17 1.35
CA ASN A 64 0.69 15.59 0.17
C ASN A 64 0.60 17.11 -0.04
N LYS A 65 -0.61 17.68 0.01
CA LYS A 65 -0.84 19.12 -0.10
C LYS A 65 -0.08 19.94 0.95
N LYS A 66 0.01 19.44 2.19
CA LYS A 66 0.73 20.11 3.27
C LYS A 66 2.23 20.20 3.01
N PHE A 67 2.83 19.16 2.41
CA PHE A 67 4.28 19.09 2.20
C PHE A 67 4.74 19.61 0.83
N TYR A 68 3.91 19.50 -0.21
CA TYR A 68 4.29 19.82 -1.59
C TYR A 68 3.51 21.00 -2.19
N GLY A 69 2.47 21.51 -1.51
CA GLY A 69 1.63 22.59 -2.04
C GLY A 69 0.79 22.16 -3.26
N ASN A 70 0.04 23.10 -3.84
CA ASN A 70 -0.68 22.87 -5.10
C ASN A 70 0.34 22.77 -6.25
N ILE A 71 0.91 21.60 -6.48
CA ILE A 71 1.55 21.25 -7.75
C ILE A 71 0.63 20.27 -8.46
N LEU A 72 -0.45 20.83 -8.99
CA LEU A 72 -1.01 20.70 -10.34
C LEU A 72 -1.93 21.92 -10.57
#